data_AF-A0A699XDH8-F1
#
_entry.id   AF-A0A699XDH8-F1
#
_cell.length_a   1.000
_cell.length_b   1.000
_cell.length_c   1.000
_cell.angle_alpha   90.00
_cell.angle_beta   90.00
_cell.angle_gamma   90.00
#
_symmetry.space_group_name_H-M   'P 1'
#
loop_
_entity.id
_entity.type
_entity.pdbx_description
1 polymer ?
#
loop_
_entity_poly.entity_id
_entity_poly.type
_entity_poly.pdbx_seq_one_letter_code
_entity_poly.pdbx_strand_id
1 'polypeptide(L)'
;IVSEFPDVFPDELPGIPPVREVEFNIELTPGLEPISKAPYRMAPIELKELKDQLQELLERGFIRPSVSPWGAPVLFVKKKDGSMRL
;
A
#
# COMPACT_ATOMS: atom_id res chain seq x y z
N ILE A 1 14.39 -21.22 16.87
CA ILE A 1 14.55 -20.41 15.65
C ILE A 1 13.66 -19.16 15.68
N VAL A 2 12.33 -19.21 15.51
CA VAL A 2 11.50 -17.97 15.52
C VAL A 2 11.61 -17.21 16.85
N SER A 3 11.58 -17.93 17.98
CA SER A 3 11.78 -17.36 19.32
C SER A 3 13.18 -16.80 19.58
N GLU A 4 14.16 -17.13 18.73
CA GLU A 4 15.56 -16.66 18.85
C GLU A 4 15.80 -15.35 18.08
N PHE A 5 14.92 -15.00 17.13
CA PHE A 5 15.04 -13.81 16.28
C PHE A 5 13.73 -13.00 16.24
N PRO A 6 13.24 -12.51 17.41
CA PRO A 6 11.98 -11.78 17.48
C PRO A 6 11.99 -10.45 16.70
N ASP A 7 13.17 -9.89 16.47
CA ASP A 7 13.41 -8.70 15.66
C ASP A 7 13.29 -8.96 14.15
N VAL A 8 13.61 -10.19 13.71
CA VAL A 8 13.50 -10.63 12.31
C VAL A 8 12.09 -11.12 11.97
N PHE A 9 11.40 -11.70 12.95
CA PHE A 9 10.04 -12.24 12.81
C PHE A 9 9.02 -11.56 13.73
N PRO A 10 8.85 -10.23 13.63
CA PRO A 10 7.82 -9.54 14.41
C PRO A 10 6.42 -9.89 13.86
N ASP A 11 5.41 -9.85 14.73
CA ASP A 11 4.00 -10.04 14.33
C ASP A 11 3.52 -8.93 13.37
N GLU A 12 4.13 -7.74 13.48
CA GLU A 12 3.88 -6.60 12.61
C GLU A 12 5.17 -5.99 12.06
N LEU A 13 5.11 -5.46 10.84
CA LEU A 13 6.27 -4.83 10.22
C LEU A 13 6.60 -3.48 10.90
N PRO A 14 7.88 -3.21 11.23
CA PRO A 14 8.30 -2.01 11.96
C PRO A 14 8.29 -0.71 11.13
N GLY A 15 7.85 -0.77 9.87
CA GLY A 15 7.83 0.37 8.93
C GLY A 15 8.78 0.19 7.74
N ILE A 16 9.12 1.30 7.07
CA ILE A 16 10.03 1.27 5.91
C ILE A 16 11.44 0.86 6.38
N PRO A 17 12.13 -0.05 5.65
CA PRO A 17 13.51 -0.40 5.95
C PRO A 17 14.44 0.82 5.81
N PRO A 18 15.60 0.84 6.50
CA PRO A 18 16.59 1.88 6.31
C PRO A 18 17.04 1.93 4.84
N VAL A 19 17.49 3.10 4.39
CA VAL A 19 18.05 3.30 3.04
C VAL A 19 19.16 2.29 2.80
N ARG A 20 19.12 1.62 1.64
CA ARG A 20 20.10 0.62 1.20
C ARG A 20 20.77 1.11 -0.08
N GLU A 21 21.90 0.51 -0.43
CA GLU A 21 22.64 0.83 -1.67
C GLU A 21 21.87 0.49 -2.95
N VAL A 22 20.92 -0.45 -2.86
CA VAL A 22 20.07 -0.88 -3.97
C VAL A 22 18.67 -0.32 -3.80
N GLU A 23 18.23 0.46 -4.78
CA GLU A 23 16.86 0.97 -4.89
C GLU A 23 16.05 0.15 -5.89
N PHE A 24 14.75 0.02 -5.62
CA PHE A 24 13.82 -0.60 -6.55
C PHE A 24 13.39 0.42 -7.62
N ASN A 25 13.67 0.11 -8.88
CA ASN A 25 13.29 0.94 -10.03
C ASN A 25 12.24 0.22 -10.88
N ILE A 26 11.24 0.97 -11.35
CA ILE A 26 10.25 0.48 -12.32
C ILE A 26 10.60 1.06 -13.68
N GLU A 27 11.13 0.22 -14.57
CA GLU A 27 11.44 0.60 -15.95
C GLU A 27 10.16 0.62 -16.79
N LEU A 28 9.92 1.73 -17.50
CA LEU A 28 8.79 1.86 -18.41
C LEU A 28 9.20 1.40 -19.81
N THR A 29 8.30 0.71 -20.51
CA THR A 29 8.53 0.43 -21.94
C THR A 29 8.52 1.75 -22.73
N PRO A 30 9.41 1.93 -23.72
CA PRO A 30 9.48 3.16 -24.51
C PRO A 30 8.14 3.53 -25.14
N GLY A 31 7.79 4.81 -25.06
CA GLY A 31 6.54 5.35 -25.64
C GLY A 31 5.29 5.21 -24.76
N LEU A 32 5.41 4.71 -23.52
CA LEU A 32 4.30 4.74 -22.58
C LEU A 32 4.07 6.15 -22.02
N GLU A 33 2.82 6.59 -22.09
CA GLU A 33 2.33 7.80 -21.45
C GLU A 33 1.60 7.47 -20.14
N PRO A 34 1.53 8.42 -19.18
CA PRO A 34 0.78 8.22 -17.95
C PRO A 34 -0.70 7.94 -18.18
N ILE A 35 -1.22 6.96 -17.42
CA ILE A 35 -2.65 6.64 -17.41
C ILE A 35 -3.22 7.01 -16.04
N SER A 36 -4.31 7.79 -16.05
CA SER A 36 -5.08 8.13 -14.85
C SER A 36 -6.52 7.67 -15.01
N LYS A 37 -6.95 6.77 -14.12
CA LYS A 37 -8.31 6.24 -14.06
C LYS A 37 -8.98 6.71 -12.78
N ALA A 38 -10.25 7.11 -12.90
CA ALA A 38 -11.05 7.53 -11.75
C ALA A 38 -11.27 6.37 -10.76
N PRO A 39 -11.35 6.65 -9.44
CA PRO A 39 -11.71 5.64 -8.45
C PRO A 39 -13.10 5.05 -8.70
N TYR A 40 -13.28 3.78 -8.34
CA TYR A 40 -14.60 3.16 -8.38
C TYR A 40 -15.53 3.74 -7.31
N ARG A 41 -16.84 3.68 -7.58
CA ARG A 41 -17.86 4.06 -6.61
C ARG A 41 -17.86 3.04 -5.47
N MET A 42 -17.69 3.53 -4.26
CA MET A 42 -17.66 2.73 -3.03
C MET A 42 -18.86 3.07 -2.13
N ALA A 43 -19.33 2.08 -1.38
CA ALA A 43 -20.32 2.27 -0.33
C ALA A 43 -19.73 3.07 0.85
N PRO A 44 -20.55 3.70 1.71
CA PRO A 44 -20.04 4.45 2.87
C PRO A 44 -19.15 3.63 3.81
N ILE A 45 -19.42 2.32 3.96
CA ILE A 45 -18.63 1.42 4.80
C ILE A 45 -17.24 1.15 4.19
N GLU A 46 -17.16 0.97 2.88
CA GLU A 46 -15.89 0.78 2.16
C GLU A 46 -15.06 2.06 2.17
N LEU A 47 -15.70 3.24 2.03
CA LEU A 47 -15.02 4.52 2.12
C LEU A 47 -14.42 4.78 3.51
N LYS A 48 -15.09 4.32 4.58
CA LYS A 48 -14.55 4.40 5.93
C LYS A 48 -13.32 3.50 6.05
N GLU A 49 -13.45 2.23 5.66
CA GLU A 49 -12.34 1.27 5.68
C GLU A 49 -11.12 1.76 4.88
N LEU A 50 -11.37 2.37 3.72
CA LEU A 50 -10.31 2.91 2.87
C LEU A 50 -9.53 4.01 3.59
N LYS A 51 -10.23 4.90 4.30
CA LYS A 51 -9.59 5.97 5.07
C LYS A 51 -8.78 5.42 6.22
N ASP A 52 -9.32 4.43 6.94
CA ASP A 52 -8.67 3.83 8.10
C ASP A 52 -7.36 3.12 7.66
N GLN A 53 -7.39 2.31 6.59
CA GLN A 53 -6.18 1.66 6.06
C GLN A 53 -5.18 2.65 5.45
N LEU A 54 -5.63 3.69 4.73
CA LEU A 54 -4.72 4.71 4.20
C LEU A 54 -4.02 5.48 5.32
N GLN A 55 -4.73 5.80 6.40
CA GLN A 55 -4.16 6.47 7.57
C GLN A 55 -3.09 5.60 8.23
N GLU A 56 -3.36 4.31 8.42
CA GLU A 56 -2.39 3.37 8.97
C GLU A 56 -1.14 3.26 8.07
N LEU A 57 -1.30 3.15 6.75
CA LEU A 57 -0.19 3.09 5.82
C LEU A 57 0.63 4.39 5.80
N LEU A 58 -0.01 5.55 5.98
CA LEU A 58 0.66 6.85 6.12
C LEU A 58 1.47 6.93 7.43
N GLU A 59 0.88 6.50 8.54
CA GLU A 59 1.53 6.50 9.86
C GLU A 59 2.73 5.55 9.92
N ARG A 60 2.62 4.38 9.28
CA ARG A 60 3.74 3.44 9.09
C ARG A 60 4.78 3.93 8.08
N GLY A 61 4.49 5.01 7.35
CA GLY A 61 5.35 5.62 6.34
C GLY A 61 5.37 4.89 5.00
N PHE A 62 4.66 3.77 4.83
CA PHE A 62 4.67 2.94 3.61
C PHE A 62 4.20 3.69 2.36
N ILE A 63 3.34 4.69 2.53
CA ILE A 63 2.88 5.56 1.45
C ILE A 63 3.05 7.03 1.84
N ARG A 64 2.97 7.92 0.84
CA ARG A 64 2.92 9.38 1.04
C ARG A 64 1.98 10.02 0.02
N PRO A 65 1.40 11.20 0.32
CA PRO A 65 0.68 11.97 -0.68
C PRO A 65 1.58 12.27 -1.89
N SER A 66 1.00 12.26 -3.09
CA SER A 66 1.71 12.56 -4.33
C SER A 66 0.82 13.30 -5.33
N VAL A 67 1.44 14.00 -6.27
CA VAL A 67 0.79 14.62 -7.43
C VAL A 67 1.27 13.89 -8.68
N SER A 68 0.86 12.63 -8.80
CA SER A 68 1.27 11.76 -9.91
C SER A 68 0.38 11.95 -11.14
N PRO A 69 0.94 11.97 -12.36
CA PRO A 69 0.13 11.88 -13.57
C PRO A 69 -0.47 10.46 -13.77
N TRP A 70 0.02 9.48 -13.01
CA TRP A 70 -0.49 8.11 -12.98
C TRP A 70 -1.53 7.95 -11.88
N GLY A 71 -2.65 7.29 -12.20
CA GLY A 71 -3.72 7.01 -11.25
C GLY A 71 -4.38 5.65 -11.53
N ALA A 72 -4.40 4.77 -10.53
CA ALA A 72 -5.07 3.48 -10.60
C ALA A 72 -6.20 3.44 -9.55
N PRO A 73 -7.38 2.88 -9.89
CA PRO A 73 -8.45 2.72 -8.91
C PRO A 73 -8.07 1.63 -7.90
N VAL A 74 -8.56 1.81 -6.67
CA VAL A 74 -8.38 0.82 -5.60
C VAL A 74 -9.60 -0.09 -5.53
N LEU A 75 -9.38 -1.35 -5.16
CA LEU A 75 -10.41 -2.38 -5.01
C LEU A 75 -10.20 -3.12 -3.69
N PHE A 76 -11.28 -3.42 -2.98
CA PHE A 76 -11.22 -4.24 -1.79
C PHE A 76 -11.31 -5.73 -2.12
N VAL A 77 -10.48 -6.52 -1.43
CA VAL A 77 -10.59 -7.97 -1.39
C VAL A 77 -11.08 -8.39 -0.01
N LYS A 78 -12.22 -9.08 0.04
CA LYS A 78 -12.74 -9.68 1.27
C LYS A 78 -11.92 -10.93 1.64
N LYS A 79 -11.40 -10.96 2.85
CA LYS A 79 -10.62 -12.08 3.40
C LYS A 79 -11.52 -13.06 4.16
N LYS A 80 -10.97 -14.24 4.48
CA LYS A 80 -11.72 -15.33 5.14
C LYS A 80 -12.22 -14.95 6.54
N ASP A 81 -11.49 -14.08 7.23
CA ASP A 81 -11.85 -13.52 8.53
C ASP A 81 -12.94 -12.42 8.45
N GLY A 82 -13.38 -12.08 7.24
CA GLY A 82 -14.38 -11.05 7.00
C GLY A 82 -13.80 -9.65 6.83
N SER A 83 -12.50 -9.45 7.06
CA SER A 83 -11.82 -8.18 6.81
C SER A 83 -11.77 -7.84 5.32
N MET A 84 -11.61 -6.56 5.02
CA MET A 84 -11.35 -6.07 3.66
C MET A 84 -9.89 -5.64 3.59
N ARG A 85 -9.22 -5.89 2.46
CA ARG A 85 -7.85 -5.43 2.24
C ARG A 85 -7.74 -4.74 0.88
N LEU A 86 -7.06 -3.59 0.86
CA LEU A 86 -6.63 -2.93 -0.37
C LEU A 86 -5.70 -3.82 -1.22
#